data_AF-A0A836I7C4-F1
#
_entry.id   AF-A0A836I7C4-F1
#
_cell.length_a   1.000
_cell.length_b   1.000
_cell.length_c   1.000
_cell.angle_alpha   90.00
_cell.angle_beta   90.00
_cell.angle_gamma   90.00
#
_symmetry.space_group_name_H-M   'P 1'
#
loop_
_entity.id
_entity.type
_entity.pdbx_description
1 polymer ?
#
loop_
_entity_poly.entity_id
_entity_poly.type
_entity_poly.pdbx_seq_one_letter_code
_entity_poly.pdbx_strand_id
1 'polypeptide(L)'
;MEVVEEFLRLRREGKGEEAYQLLAPDASMGCPWGGMHHGRRIYDLLMDESRFAKKGYLDPVPIEKIDDGTYQRKFQWDRGMAEFGNSGYRFLGVLPRWRELYFVRDGKINLVTADKMLKNRSLLHALFGIGSG
;
A
#
# COMPACT_ATOMS: atom_id res chain seq x y z
N MET A 1 3.13 -7.50 -14.52
CA MET A 1 4.03 -7.41 -13.35
C MET A 1 4.98 -6.25 -13.51
N GLU A 2 5.71 -6.19 -14.64
CA GLU A 2 6.65 -5.13 -15.00
C GLU A 2 6.13 -3.70 -14.75
N VAL A 3 4.90 -3.36 -15.19
CA VAL A 3 4.32 -2.03 -14.95
C VAL A 3 4.19 -1.67 -13.46
N VAL A 4 3.91 -2.65 -12.59
CA VAL A 4 3.77 -2.43 -11.14
C VAL A 4 5.14 -2.23 -10.50
N GLU A 5 6.13 -3.03 -10.91
CA GLU A 5 7.52 -2.90 -10.47
C GLU A 5 8.09 -1.53 -10.85
N GLU A 6 7.87 -1.11 -12.09
CA GLU A 6 8.31 0.17 -12.61
C GLU A 6 7.59 1.33 -11.92
N PHE A 7 6.27 1.24 -11.73
CA PHE A 7 5.50 2.23 -10.98
C PHE A 7 6.05 2.44 -9.57
N LEU A 8 6.33 1.34 -8.86
CA LEU A 8 6.91 1.42 -7.51
C LEU A 8 8.35 1.94 -7.52
N ARG A 9 9.15 1.60 -8.54
CA ARG A 9 10.52 2.11 -8.71
C ARG A 9 10.52 3.62 -8.90
N LEU A 10 9.68 4.14 -9.80
CA LEU A 10 9.57 5.57 -10.07
C LEU A 10 9.13 6.35 -8.82
N ARG A 11 8.13 5.82 -8.08
CA ARG A 11 7.69 6.42 -6.81
C ARG A 11 8.81 6.50 -5.77
N ARG A 12 9.61 5.43 -5.62
CA ARG A 12 10.79 5.44 -4.73
C ARG A 12 11.80 6.53 -5.12
N GLU A 13 12.04 6.67 -6.42
CA GLU A 13 12.96 7.67 -6.99
C GLU A 13 12.41 9.10 -6.96
N GLY A 14 11.16 9.31 -6.52
CA GLY A 14 10.53 10.63 -6.53
C GLY A 14 10.12 11.11 -7.94
N LYS A 15 10.04 10.19 -8.90
CA LYS A 15 9.64 10.40 -10.30
C LYS A 15 8.13 10.28 -10.44
N GLY A 16 7.41 11.17 -9.76
CA GLY A 16 5.95 11.14 -9.66
C GLY A 16 5.24 11.35 -11.00
N GLU A 17 5.80 12.20 -11.85
CA GLU A 17 5.25 12.49 -13.18
C GLU A 17 5.32 11.25 -14.08
N GLU A 18 6.47 10.58 -14.13
CA GLU A 18 6.64 9.35 -14.90
C GLU A 18 5.80 8.21 -14.33
N ALA A 19 5.69 8.11 -13.00
CA ALA A 19 4.82 7.12 -12.36
C ALA A 19 3.35 7.34 -12.74
N TYR A 20 2.89 8.59 -12.82
CA TYR A 20 1.52 8.92 -13.24
C TYR A 20 1.23 8.45 -14.67
N GLN A 21 2.21 8.48 -15.57
CA GLN A 21 2.04 8.00 -16.95
C GLN A 21 1.76 6.49 -17.05
N LEU A 22 2.04 5.70 -16.01
CA LEU A 22 1.76 4.26 -15.98
C LEU A 22 0.31 3.93 -15.58
N LEU A 23 -0.44 4.93 -15.13
CA LEU A 23 -1.84 4.79 -14.77
C LEU A 23 -2.75 4.91 -15.99
N ALA A 24 -3.91 4.25 -15.93
CA ALA A 24 -4.98 4.47 -16.89
C ALA A 24 -5.60 5.88 -16.68
N PRO A 25 -6.20 6.50 -17.71
CA PRO A 25 -6.79 7.84 -17.60
C PRO A 25 -7.86 7.99 -16.50
N ASP A 26 -8.59 6.92 -16.21
CA ASP A 26 -9.66 6.83 -15.21
C ASP A 26 -9.22 6.09 -13.93
N ALA A 27 -7.91 5.96 -13.73
CA ALA A 27 -7.39 5.19 -12.61
C ALA A 27 -7.79 5.77 -11.25
N SER A 28 -7.91 4.87 -10.29
CA SER A 28 -8.12 5.20 -8.88
C SER A 28 -6.94 4.70 -8.06
N MET A 29 -6.46 5.51 -7.13
CA MET A 29 -5.29 5.17 -6.33
C MET A 29 -5.59 5.37 -4.84
N GLY A 30 -5.70 4.26 -4.12
CA GLY A 30 -5.69 4.22 -2.68
C GLY A 30 -4.25 4.27 -2.19
N CYS A 31 -3.98 5.11 -1.19
CA CYS A 31 -2.65 5.19 -0.57
C CYS A 31 -2.72 4.90 0.94
N PRO A 32 -1.63 4.38 1.53
CA PRO A 32 -1.55 4.17 2.98
C PRO A 32 -1.73 5.44 3.84
N TRP A 33 -1.56 6.63 3.26
CA TRP A 33 -1.83 7.90 3.95
C TRP A 33 -3.32 8.20 4.12
N GLY A 34 -4.18 7.49 3.38
CA GLY A 34 -5.63 7.49 3.52
C GLY A 34 -6.35 8.00 2.29
N GLY A 35 -7.56 7.48 2.06
CA GLY A 35 -8.46 7.90 1.00
C GLY A 35 -8.18 7.25 -0.36
N MET A 36 -9.21 7.29 -1.21
CA MET A 36 -9.11 6.98 -2.63
C MET A 36 -8.90 8.28 -3.40
N HIS A 37 -7.87 8.34 -4.23
CA HIS A 37 -7.56 9.49 -5.06
C HIS A 37 -7.96 9.21 -6.51
N HIS A 38 -8.38 10.26 -7.23
CA HIS A 38 -8.81 10.19 -8.62
C HIS A 38 -8.26 11.39 -9.41
N GLY A 39 -7.97 11.17 -10.69
CA GLY A 39 -7.53 12.21 -11.62
C GLY A 39 -6.37 13.04 -11.07
N ARG A 40 -6.54 14.37 -11.07
CA ARG A 40 -5.49 15.31 -10.65
C ARG A 40 -4.96 15.08 -9.23
N ARG A 41 -5.79 14.57 -8.31
CA ARG A 41 -5.34 14.28 -6.94
C ARG A 41 -4.30 13.15 -6.88
N ILE A 42 -4.33 12.22 -7.83
CA ILE A 42 -3.30 11.18 -7.91
C ILE A 42 -1.98 11.80 -8.37
N TYR A 43 -2.03 12.66 -9.38
CA TYR A 43 -0.86 13.39 -9.86
C TYR A 43 -0.21 14.20 -8.72
N ASP A 44 -1.00 15.02 -8.02
CA ASP A 44 -0.48 15.86 -6.94
C ASP A 44 0.14 15.01 -5.81
N LEU A 45 -0.52 13.90 -5.43
CA LEU A 45 0.02 12.94 -4.47
C LEU A 45 1.39 12.40 -4.92
N LEU A 46 1.50 11.89 -6.14
CA LEU A 46 2.73 11.30 -6.67
C LEU A 46 3.88 12.33 -6.76
N MET A 47 3.56 13.58 -7.10
CA MET A 47 4.54 14.67 -7.10
C MET A 47 5.04 14.98 -5.68
N ASP A 48 4.13 15.01 -4.71
CA ASP A 48 4.45 15.27 -3.31
C ASP A 48 5.24 14.13 -2.64
N GLU A 49 5.10 12.88 -3.12
CA GLU A 49 5.88 11.73 -2.62
C GLU A 49 7.39 11.99 -2.68
N SER A 50 7.88 12.83 -3.60
CA SER A 50 9.29 13.25 -3.67
C SER A 50 9.78 13.90 -2.36
N ARG A 51 8.89 14.62 -1.67
CA ARG A 51 9.16 15.42 -0.46
C ARG A 51 8.86 14.69 0.84
N PHE A 52 8.28 13.50 0.79
CA PHE A 52 7.93 12.76 1.99
C PHE A 52 9.19 12.33 2.76
N ALA A 53 9.25 12.73 4.03
CA ALA A 53 10.35 12.37 4.92
C ALA A 53 10.42 10.85 5.20
N LYS A 54 9.29 10.13 5.07
CA LYS A 54 9.20 8.68 5.29
C LYS A 54 8.48 8.00 4.13
N LYS A 55 9.22 7.18 3.39
CA LYS A 55 8.72 6.39 2.25
C LYS A 55 8.75 4.88 2.50
N GLY A 56 8.76 4.44 3.75
CA GLY A 56 8.84 3.00 4.09
C GLY A 56 7.72 2.14 3.50
N TYR A 57 6.56 2.73 3.18
CA TYR A 57 5.52 2.02 2.44
C TYR A 57 5.93 1.69 0.99
N LEU A 58 6.93 2.34 0.41
CA LEU A 58 7.47 2.08 -0.92
C LEU A 58 8.67 1.11 -0.90
N ASP A 59 9.04 0.58 0.27
CA ASP A 59 10.16 -0.36 0.41
C ASP A 59 10.04 -1.53 -0.59
N PRO A 60 11.18 -2.00 -1.12
CA PRO A 60 11.19 -3.11 -2.06
C PRO A 60 10.77 -4.38 -1.34
N VAL A 61 9.54 -4.81 -1.58
CA VAL A 61 8.96 -6.06 -1.08
C VAL A 61 8.48 -6.90 -2.28
N PRO A 62 8.39 -8.23 -2.14
CA PRO A 62 7.91 -9.09 -3.21
C PRO A 62 6.51 -8.69 -3.69
N ILE A 63 6.33 -8.71 -5.01
CA ILE A 63 5.03 -8.55 -5.67
C ILE A 63 4.58 -9.94 -6.10
N GLU A 64 3.38 -10.33 -5.68
CA GLU A 64 2.79 -11.62 -5.97
C GLU A 64 1.68 -11.42 -7.01
N LYS A 65 1.70 -12.16 -8.12
CA LYS A 65 0.54 -12.27 -9.02
C LYS A 65 -0.49 -13.17 -8.33
N ILE A 66 -1.72 -12.67 -8.16
CA ILE A 66 -2.80 -13.43 -7.51
C ILE A 66 -3.94 -13.79 -8.47
N ASP A 67 -4.06 -13.08 -9.58
CA ASP A 67 -4.96 -13.40 -10.69
C ASP A 67 -4.43 -12.75 -11.97
N ASP A 68 -5.07 -13.00 -13.11
CA ASP A 68 -4.78 -12.29 -14.35
C ASP A 68 -5.04 -10.79 -14.20
N GLY A 69 -4.04 -9.99 -14.58
CA GLY A 69 -4.05 -8.54 -14.36
C GLY A 69 -4.02 -8.10 -12.90
N THR A 70 -3.98 -9.01 -11.92
CA THR A 70 -4.10 -8.64 -10.50
C THR A 70 -2.86 -9.03 -9.70
N TYR A 71 -2.29 -8.05 -9.00
CA TYR A 71 -1.06 -8.21 -8.23
C TYR A 71 -1.26 -7.70 -6.81
N GLN A 72 -0.53 -8.28 -5.86
CA GLN A 72 -0.49 -7.79 -4.49
C GLN A 72 0.93 -7.62 -3.98
N ARG A 73 1.10 -6.74 -3.01
CA ARG A 73 2.28 -6.73 -2.15
C ARG A 73 1.89 -6.50 -0.71
N LYS A 74 2.72 -7.00 0.21
CA LYS A 74 2.54 -6.84 1.65
C LYS A 74 3.78 -6.22 2.25
N PHE A 75 3.61 -5.15 3.02
CA PHE A 75 4.70 -4.44 3.66
C PHE A 75 4.34 -4.04 5.09
N GLN A 76 5.34 -3.67 5.87
CA GLN A 76 5.18 -3.20 7.23
C GLN A 76 5.52 -1.73 7.31
N TRP A 77 4.59 -0.92 7.80
CA TRP A 77 4.78 0.53 7.82
C TRP A 77 3.89 1.20 8.87
N ASP A 78 4.47 2.18 9.56
CA ASP A 78 3.78 3.05 10.53
C ASP A 78 3.68 4.46 9.95
N ARG A 79 2.43 4.92 9.74
CA ARG A 79 2.14 6.26 9.22
C ARG A 79 2.31 7.37 10.27
N GLY A 80 2.74 7.05 11.49
CA GLY A 80 3.07 8.01 12.54
C GLY A 80 1.85 8.68 13.19
N MET A 81 0.65 8.20 12.89
CA MET A 81 -0.58 8.59 13.58
C MET A 81 -0.79 7.65 14.77
N ALA A 82 -1.28 8.17 15.91
CA ALA A 82 -1.78 7.35 17.01
C ALA A 82 -3.06 6.62 16.57
N GLU A 83 -2.92 5.65 15.67
CA GLU A 83 -4.03 4.88 15.15
C GLU A 83 -4.54 3.92 16.23
N PHE A 84 -5.62 4.30 16.90
CA PHE A 84 -6.41 3.36 17.70
C PHE A 84 -6.86 2.21 16.79
N GLY A 85 -6.59 0.97 17.22
CA GLY A 85 -6.87 -0.25 16.45
C GLY A 85 -5.63 -1.08 16.08
N ASN A 86 -4.41 -0.52 16.23
CA ASN A 86 -3.18 -1.31 16.33
C ASN A 86 -2.42 -0.88 17.58
N SER A 87 -2.86 -1.33 18.75
CA SER A 87 -2.05 -1.28 19.97
C SER A 87 -0.80 -2.14 19.74
N GLY A 88 0.27 -1.49 19.30
CA GLY A 88 1.61 -2.03 19.14
C GLY A 88 2.53 -1.04 19.81
N TYR A 89 2.86 -1.34 21.06
CA TYR A 89 3.73 -0.55 21.93
C TYR A 89 5.01 -0.17 21.15
N ARG A 90 5.33 1.14 21.05
CA ARG A 90 6.50 1.69 20.33
C ARG A 90 7.84 1.02 20.72
N PHE A 91 7.91 0.34 21.87
CA PHE A 91 9.11 -0.36 22.36
C PHE A 91 9.29 -1.82 21.89
N LEU A 92 8.28 -2.50 21.33
CA LEU A 92 8.37 -3.94 20.96
C LEU A 92 8.36 -4.23 19.44
N GLY A 93 8.42 -3.20 18.58
CA GLY A 93 8.86 -3.34 17.19
C GLY A 93 7.90 -4.00 16.18
N VAL A 94 6.62 -4.19 16.49
CA VAL A 94 5.64 -4.76 15.53
C VAL A 94 4.90 -3.65 14.79
N LEU A 95 5.37 -3.33 13.58
CA LEU A 95 4.72 -2.37 12.69
C LEU A 95 3.40 -2.92 12.11
N PRO A 96 2.41 -2.07 11.81
CA PRO A 96 1.22 -2.46 11.04
C PRO A 96 1.60 -3.10 9.71
N ARG A 97 0.94 -4.21 9.37
CA ARG A 97 1.05 -4.80 8.04
C ARG A 97 -0.02 -4.20 7.13
N TRP A 98 0.39 -3.83 5.93
CA TRP A 98 -0.46 -3.32 4.87
C TRP A 98 -0.46 -4.29 3.71
N ARG A 99 -1.57 -4.33 2.99
CA ARG A 99 -1.70 -5.01 1.70
C ARG A 99 -2.07 -3.96 0.66
N GLU A 100 -1.29 -3.88 -0.39
CA GLU A 100 -1.61 -3.06 -1.56
C GLU A 100 -1.92 -3.98 -2.74
N LEU A 101 -3.04 -3.71 -3.42
CA LEU A 101 -3.50 -4.46 -4.59
C LEU A 101 -3.39 -3.58 -5.82
N TYR A 102 -3.04 -4.20 -6.95
CA TYR A 102 -2.92 -3.54 -8.25
C TYR A 102 -3.76 -4.29 -9.27
N PHE A 103 -4.62 -3.57 -9.97
CA PHE A 103 -5.38 -4.06 -11.10
C PHE A 103 -4.83 -3.42 -12.37
N VAL A 104 -4.32 -4.25 -13.26
CA VAL A 104 -3.64 -3.87 -14.49
C VAL A 104 -4.43 -4.37 -15.68
N ARG A 105 -4.72 -3.47 -16.61
CA ARG A 105 -5.38 -3.76 -17.87
C ARG A 105 -4.67 -3.00 -18.99
N ASP A 106 -4.47 -3.67 -20.13
CA ASP A 106 -3.85 -3.06 -21.31
C ASP A 106 -2.49 -2.37 -21.03
N GLY A 107 -1.70 -2.97 -20.13
CA GLY A 107 -0.38 -2.45 -19.74
C GLY A 107 -0.40 -1.22 -18.83
N LYS A 108 -1.57 -0.80 -18.34
CA LYS A 108 -1.76 0.34 -17.42
C LYS A 108 -2.39 -0.11 -16.11
N ILE A 109 -2.12 0.64 -15.05
CA ILE A 109 -2.74 0.40 -13.73
C ILE A 109 -4.07 1.16 -13.67
N ASN A 110 -5.18 0.44 -13.50
CA ASN A 110 -6.53 1.01 -13.37
C ASN A 110 -6.92 1.26 -11.92
N LEU A 111 -6.47 0.41 -11.00
CA LEU A 111 -6.79 0.54 -9.58
C LEU A 111 -5.61 0.14 -8.73
N VAL A 112 -5.30 0.98 -7.75
CA VAL A 112 -4.47 0.64 -6.60
C VAL A 112 -5.35 0.73 -5.35
N THR A 113 -5.34 -0.29 -4.50
CA THR A 113 -5.94 -0.19 -3.15
C THR A 113 -4.86 -0.42 -2.12
N ALA A 114 -4.99 0.19 -0.94
CA ALA A 114 -4.04 0.02 0.15
C ALA A 114 -4.80 -0.12 1.47
N ASP A 115 -4.84 -1.34 1.99
CA ASP A 115 -5.61 -1.68 3.18
C ASP A 115 -4.69 -2.15 4.31
N LYS A 116 -4.97 -1.65 5.50
CA LYS A 116 -4.34 -2.13 6.73
C LYS A 116 -4.87 -3.53 7.02
N MET A 117 -3.98 -4.51 7.15
CA MET A 117 -4.37 -5.86 7.49
C MET A 117 -4.67 -5.96 8.99
N LEU A 118 -5.82 -6.54 9.32
CA LEU A 118 -6.12 -6.93 10.70
C LEU A 118 -5.07 -7.94 11.17
N LYS A 119 -4.67 -7.85 12.45
CA LYS A 119 -3.81 -8.88 13.05
C LYS A 119 -4.54 -10.22 12.95
N ASN A 120 -3.89 -11.24 12.41
CA ASN A 120 -4.33 -12.61 12.66
C ASN A 120 -4.33 -12.80 14.17
N ARG A 121 -5.52 -13.02 14.71
CA ARG A 121 -5.89 -13.33 16.10
C ARG A 121 -4.73 -13.33 17.11
N SER A 122 -4.86 -12.49 18.14
CA SER A 122 -3.99 -12.43 19.32
C SER A 122 -3.46 -13.81 19.74
N LEU A 123 -2.21 -13.91 20.17
CA LEU A 123 -1.66 -15.11 20.82
C LEU A 123 -2.60 -15.65 21.91
N LEU A 124 -3.35 -14.77 22.60
CA LEU A 124 -4.39 -15.16 23.56
C LEU A 124 -5.56 -15.92 22.91
N HIS A 125 -5.96 -15.59 21.70
CA HIS A 125 -7.01 -16.31 20.98
C HIS A 125 -6.52 -17.68 20.47
N ALA A 126 -5.24 -17.79 20.09
CA ALA A 126 -4.63 -19.07 19.73
C ALA A 126 -4.40 -19.96 20.97
N LEU A 127 -4.05 -19.37 22.12
CA LEU A 127 -3.76 -20.08 23.37
C LEU A 127 -5.01 -20.40 24.21
N PHE A 128 -6.02 -19.54 24.20
CA PHE A 128 -7.19 -19.66 25.08
C PHE A 128 -8.51 -19.90 24.35
N GLY A 129 -8.50 -20.00 23.00
CA GLY A 129 -9.65 -20.49 22.24
C GLY A 129 -10.97 -19.74 22.46
N ILE A 130 -10.94 -18.50 22.93
CA ILE A 130 -12.16 -17.71 23.19
C ILE A 130 -12.69 -17.20 21.84
N GLY A 131 -13.34 -18.10 21.11
CA GLY A 131 -14.17 -17.76 19.97
C GLY A 131 -15.54 -17.34 20.46
N SER A 132 -15.92 -16.09 20.23
CA SER A 132 -17.33 -15.74 20.09
C SER A 132 -17.81 -16.25 18.72
N GLY A 133 -18.95 -16.95 18.75
CA GLY A 133 -19.66 -17.46 17.58
C GLY A 133 -20.28 -16.37 16.71
#